data_AF-A0A554XFZ4-F1
#
_entry.id   AF-A0A554XFZ4-F1
#
_cell.length_a   1.000
_cell.length_b   1.000
_cell.length_c   1.000
_cell.angle_alpha   90.00
_cell.angle_beta   90.00
_cell.angle_gamma   90.00
#
_symmetry.space_group_name_H-M   'P 1'
#
loop_
_entity.id
_entity.type
_entity.pdbx_description
1 polymer ?
#
loop_
_entity_poly.entity_id
_entity_poly.type
_entity_poly.pdbx_seq_one_letter_code
_entity_poly.pdbx_strand_id
1 'polypeptide(L)'
;MQEKNEAFLDGVRITLRMTPQQRDLLRRAAEVGGMPVSTFVLHSACQAADLLLIEQQPGVLSPTVESLPTFTEPARQRWEAIPADIRQRLLSNVWCGCCRHEVTITNFSGTIKGRDLLLVGKCAECHGDVARVIEGA
;
A
#
# COMPACT_ATOMS: atom_id res chain seq x y z
N MET A 1 18.21 -1.88 -34.41
CA MET A 1 16.90 -1.71 -33.78
C MET A 1 16.04 -2.90 -34.17
N GLN A 2 15.95 -3.93 -33.31
CA GLN A 2 14.83 -4.86 -33.15
C GLN A 2 15.24 -5.87 -32.06
N GLU A 3 15.11 -5.50 -30.79
CA GLU A 3 15.11 -6.51 -29.72
C GLU A 3 13.78 -7.25 -29.82
N LYS A 4 13.82 -8.49 -30.28
CA LYS A 4 12.67 -9.40 -30.24
C LYS A 4 12.51 -9.87 -28.81
N ASN A 5 11.49 -9.34 -28.16
CA ASN A 5 11.04 -9.71 -26.83
C ASN A 5 10.42 -11.12 -26.88
N GLU A 6 11.25 -12.16 -26.76
CA GLU A 6 10.78 -13.55 -26.58
C GLU A 6 10.53 -13.79 -25.08
N ALA A 7 9.41 -13.29 -24.58
CA ALA A 7 8.85 -13.77 -23.32
C ALA A 7 8.13 -15.11 -23.60
N PHE A 8 8.77 -16.18 -23.17
CA PHE A 8 8.30 -17.55 -23.22
C PHE A 8 6.90 -17.67 -22.59
N LEU A 9 5.90 -18.08 -23.40
CA LEU A 9 4.51 -18.26 -22.99
C LEU A 9 4.37 -19.57 -22.19
N ASP A 10 4.40 -19.52 -20.86
CA ASP A 10 3.90 -20.63 -20.04
C ASP A 10 2.36 -20.57 -20.02
N GLY A 11 1.75 -21.13 -21.07
CA GLY A 11 0.30 -21.11 -21.27
C GLY A 11 -0.37 -22.37 -20.74
N VAL A 12 -1.33 -22.22 -19.82
CA VAL A 12 -2.17 -23.33 -19.33
C VAL A 12 -3.52 -23.35 -20.05
N ARG A 13 -3.95 -24.52 -20.52
CA ARG A 13 -5.27 -24.69 -21.14
C ARG A 13 -6.32 -25.09 -20.11
N ILE A 14 -7.27 -24.21 -19.85
CA ILE A 14 -8.38 -24.45 -18.92
C ILE A 14 -9.68 -24.65 -19.72
N THR A 15 -10.38 -25.75 -19.46
CA THR A 15 -11.70 -26.02 -20.03
C THR A 15 -12.78 -25.76 -18.99
N LEU A 16 -13.66 -24.80 -19.25
CA LEU A 16 -14.76 -24.46 -18.36
C LEU A 16 -16.09 -24.97 -18.93
N ARG A 17 -16.88 -25.64 -18.09
CA ARG A 17 -18.29 -25.95 -18.40
C ARG A 17 -19.15 -24.85 -17.81
N MET A 18 -20.07 -24.31 -18.61
CA MET A 18 -20.96 -23.23 -18.22
C MET A 18 -22.30 -23.35 -18.93
N THR A 19 -23.35 -22.82 -18.32
CA THR A 19 -24.68 -22.73 -18.92
C THR A 19 -24.72 -21.68 -20.05
N PRO A 20 -25.71 -21.74 -20.96
CA PRO A 20 -25.90 -20.68 -21.96
C PRO A 20 -26.02 -19.29 -21.34
N GLN A 21 -26.74 -19.17 -20.22
CA GLN A 21 -26.93 -17.90 -19.52
C GLN A 21 -25.62 -17.34 -18.97
N GLN A 22 -24.77 -18.20 -18.38
CA GLN A 22 -23.45 -17.79 -17.88
C GLN A 22 -22.53 -17.34 -19.02
N ARG A 23 -22.55 -18.05 -20.15
CA ARG A 23 -21.78 -17.66 -21.35
C ARG A 23 -22.18 -16.27 -21.86
N ASP A 24 -23.48 -16.02 -21.97
CA ASP A 24 -23.98 -14.74 -22.47
C ASP A 24 -23.69 -13.60 -21.50
N LEU A 25 -23.77 -13.86 -20.19
CA LEU A 25 -23.36 -12.90 -19.17
C LEU A 25 -21.88 -12.52 -19.31
N LEU A 26 -20.98 -13.51 -19.40
CA LEU A 26 -19.54 -13.27 -19.55
C LEU A 26 -19.20 -12.52 -20.83
N ARG A 27 -19.88 -12.82 -21.94
CA ARG A 27 -19.67 -12.11 -23.21
C ARG A 27 -20.05 -10.62 -23.08
N ARG A 28 -21.25 -10.33 -22.56
CA ARG A 28 -21.68 -8.93 -22.38
C ARG A 28 -20.78 -8.16 -21.41
N ALA A 29 -20.34 -8.80 -20.33
CA ALA A 29 -19.44 -8.17 -19.36
C ALA A 29 -18.07 -7.85 -19.98
N ALA A 30 -17.54 -8.76 -20.81
CA ALA A 30 -16.30 -8.53 -21.54
C ALA A 30 -16.42 -7.41 -22.59
N GLU A 31 -17.56 -7.31 -23.27
CA GLU A 31 -17.87 -6.21 -24.20
C GLU A 31 -17.89 -4.85 -23.49
N VAL A 32 -18.55 -4.75 -22.33
CA VAL A 32 -18.55 -3.53 -21.50
C VAL A 32 -17.13 -3.17 -21.05
N GLY A 33 -16.32 -4.17 -20.70
CA GLY A 33 -14.91 -4.00 -20.32
C GLY A 33 -13.95 -3.76 -21.49
N GLY A 34 -14.42 -3.81 -22.74
CA GLY A 34 -13.60 -3.60 -23.93
C GLY A 34 -12.47 -4.63 -24.11
N MET A 35 -12.64 -5.85 -23.59
CA MET A 35 -11.58 -6.88 -23.59
C MET A 35 -12.09 -8.25 -24.05
N PRO A 36 -11.20 -9.17 -24.49
CA PRO A 36 -11.59 -10.52 -24.86
C PRO A 36 -12.20 -11.29 -23.68
N VAL A 37 -13.17 -12.17 -23.96
CA VAL A 37 -13.86 -12.98 -22.93
C VAL A 37 -12.87 -13.81 -22.11
N SER A 38 -11.82 -14.36 -22.72
CA SER A 38 -10.78 -15.11 -22.01
C SER A 38 -10.01 -14.24 -21.01
N THR A 39 -9.65 -13.03 -21.41
CA THR A 39 -8.97 -12.04 -20.54
C THR A 39 -9.89 -11.61 -19.40
N PHE A 40 -11.16 -11.33 -19.70
CA PHE A 40 -12.15 -10.96 -18.69
C PHE A 40 -12.35 -12.08 -17.66
N VAL A 41 -12.48 -13.34 -18.10
CA VAL A 41 -12.67 -14.50 -17.22
C VAL A 41 -11.45 -14.70 -16.33
N LEU A 42 -10.24 -14.62 -16.89
CA LEU A 42 -9.02 -14.77 -16.10
C LEU A 42 -8.89 -13.63 -15.08
N HIS A 43 -9.08 -12.38 -15.49
CA HIS A 43 -9.02 -11.22 -14.61
C HIS A 43 -10.05 -11.31 -13.48
N SER A 44 -11.29 -11.68 -13.80
CA SER A 44 -12.36 -11.85 -12.83
C SER A 44 -12.06 -12.99 -11.85
N ALA A 45 -11.47 -14.09 -12.33
CA ALA A 45 -11.05 -15.20 -11.47
C ALA A 45 -9.93 -14.79 -10.52
N CYS A 46 -8.92 -14.03 -10.99
CA CYS A 46 -7.87 -13.48 -10.15
C CYS A 46 -8.44 -12.52 -9.09
N GLN A 47 -9.30 -11.59 -9.49
CA GLN A 47 -9.93 -10.64 -8.57
C GLN A 47 -10.79 -11.36 -7.51
N ALA A 48 -11.53 -12.40 -7.90
CA ALA A 48 -12.30 -13.19 -6.95
C ALA A 48 -11.39 -13.97 -5.99
N ALA A 49 -10.25 -14.48 -6.47
CA ALA A 49 -9.25 -15.13 -5.61
C ALA A 49 -8.66 -14.13 -4.60
N ASP A 50 -8.35 -12.90 -5.02
CA ASP A 50 -7.86 -11.84 -4.14
C ASP A 50 -8.88 -11.53 -3.03
N LEU A 51 -10.17 -11.44 -3.38
CA LEU A 51 -11.24 -11.22 -2.40
C LEU A 51 -11.38 -12.37 -1.39
N LEU A 52 -11.21 -13.63 -1.82
CA LEU A 52 -11.25 -14.79 -0.92
C LEU A 52 -10.04 -14.88 -0.01
N LEU A 53 -8.87 -14.45 -0.47
CA LEU A 53 -7.67 -14.34 0.35
C LEU A 53 -7.82 -13.24 1.41
N ILE A 54 -8.57 -12.17 1.12
CA ILE A 54 -8.89 -11.11 2.09
C ILE A 54 -9.82 -11.62 3.21
N GLU A 55 -10.79 -12.51 2.93
CA GLU A 55 -11.68 -13.05 3.97
C GLU A 55 -11.02 -14.07 4.91
N GLN A 56 -9.85 -14.62 4.56
CA GLN A 56 -9.13 -15.60 5.39
C GLN A 56 -8.00 -15.01 6.24
N GLN A 57 -7.79 -13.69 6.24
CA GLN A 57 -6.79 -13.04 7.07
C GLN A 57 -7.42 -12.01 8.02
N PRO A 58 -7.43 -12.26 9.35
CA PRO A 58 -7.32 -11.15 10.29
C PRO A 58 -5.92 -10.56 10.11
N GLY A 59 -5.81 -9.62 9.16
CA GLY A 59 -4.64 -8.79 8.91
C GLY A 59 -3.59 -9.39 7.97
N VAL A 60 -3.69 -9.10 6.66
CA VAL A 60 -2.52 -8.78 5.83
C VAL A 60 -2.91 -7.66 4.86
N LEU A 61 -1.93 -6.78 4.70
CA LEU A 61 -1.92 -5.51 3.99
C LEU A 61 -1.98 -5.74 2.47
N SER A 62 -2.82 -4.94 1.80
CA SER A 62 -2.86 -4.76 0.35
C SER A 62 -1.50 -4.30 -0.20
N PRO A 63 -1.03 -4.79 -1.37
CA PRO A 63 0.19 -4.30 -2.01
C PRO A 63 -0.13 -3.07 -2.87
N THR A 64 -0.60 -2.00 -2.23
CA THR A 64 -0.56 -0.62 -2.73
C THR A 64 -0.73 0.32 -1.55
N VAL A 65 0.19 0.28 -0.61
CA VAL A 65 0.31 1.35 0.39
C VAL A 65 1.79 1.58 0.61
N GLU A 66 2.26 2.73 0.16
CA GLU A 66 3.43 3.39 0.76
C GLU A 66 3.31 3.20 2.27
N SER A 67 4.32 2.54 2.83
CA SER A 67 4.42 2.07 4.21
C SER A 67 3.60 2.92 5.19
N LEU A 68 2.46 2.38 5.62
CA LEU A 68 1.76 2.94 6.77
C LEU A 68 2.74 2.96 7.94
N PRO A 69 2.92 4.10 8.61
CA PRO A 69 3.92 4.18 9.65
C PRO A 69 3.58 3.18 10.76
N THR A 70 4.57 2.39 11.18
CA THR A 70 4.36 1.37 12.21
C THR A 70 4.30 2.07 13.57
N PHE A 71 3.10 2.20 14.13
CA PHE A 71 2.88 2.78 15.46
C PHE A 71 2.54 1.67 16.47
N THR A 72 3.04 1.78 17.70
CA THR A 72 2.43 1.06 18.81
C THR A 72 1.03 1.60 19.08
N GLU A 73 0.11 0.79 19.60
CA GLU A 73 -1.27 1.22 19.88
C GLU A 73 -1.37 2.54 20.68
N PRO A 74 -0.67 2.72 21.82
CA PRO A 74 -0.71 4.00 22.55
C PRO A 74 -0.07 5.17 21.76
N ALA A 75 0.90 4.89 20.88
CA ALA A 75 1.50 5.91 20.02
C ALA A 75 0.52 6.34 18.92
N ARG A 76 -0.24 5.40 18.34
CA ARG A 76 -1.27 5.67 17.33
C ARG A 76 -2.37 6.56 17.89
N GLN A 77 -2.94 6.20 19.04
CA GLN A 77 -4.01 6.97 19.67
C GLN A 77 -3.60 8.42 19.90
N ARG A 78 -2.36 8.62 20.37
CA ARG A 78 -1.82 9.96 20.56
C ARG A 78 -1.53 10.70 19.26
N TRP A 79 -1.01 10.00 18.26
CA TRP A 79 -0.76 10.57 16.95
C TRP A 79 -2.06 11.02 16.29
N GLU A 80 -3.11 10.21 16.36
CA GLU A 80 -4.44 10.50 15.80
C GLU A 80 -5.18 11.61 16.56
N ALA A 81 -4.89 11.79 17.85
CA ALA A 81 -5.40 12.92 18.63
C ALA A 81 -4.84 14.28 18.17
N ILE A 82 -3.72 14.30 17.44
CA ILE A 82 -3.13 15.53 16.88
C ILE A 82 -3.85 15.89 15.56
N PRO A 83 -4.37 17.12 15.41
CA PRO A 83 -4.98 17.59 14.18
C PRO A 83 -4.09 17.38 12.94
N ALA A 84 -4.70 17.11 11.78
CA ALA A 84 -3.96 16.72 10.57
C ALA A 84 -2.97 17.79 10.07
N ASP A 85 -3.33 19.06 10.18
CA ASP A 85 -2.48 20.21 9.87
C ASP A 85 -1.25 20.27 10.78
N ILE A 86 -1.44 20.01 12.07
CA ILE A 86 -0.34 19.95 13.04
C ILE A 86 0.55 18.74 12.77
N ARG A 87 -0.02 17.57 12.46
CA ARG A 87 0.74 16.38 12.05
C ARG A 87 1.62 16.68 10.84
N GLN A 88 1.09 17.31 9.81
CA GLN A 88 1.88 17.68 8.62
C GLN A 88 3.06 18.59 8.97
N ARG A 89 2.83 19.60 9.82
CA ARG A 89 3.92 20.49 10.28
C ARG A 89 4.97 19.75 11.11
N LEU A 90 4.57 18.79 11.93
CA LEU A 90 5.51 17.98 12.71
C LEU A 90 6.37 17.08 11.80
N LEU A 91 5.80 16.57 10.71
CA LEU A 91 6.52 15.74 9.74
C LEU A 91 7.45 16.54 8.83
N SER A 92 7.12 17.80 8.50
CA SER A 92 7.93 18.65 7.62
C SER A 92 9.03 19.44 8.32
N ASN A 93 9.02 19.52 9.65
CA ASN A 93 9.99 20.27 10.45
C ASN A 93 10.85 19.35 11.33
N VAL A 94 11.46 18.34 10.73
CA VAL A 94 12.38 17.41 11.42
C VAL A 94 13.82 17.82 11.13
N TRP A 95 14.64 18.00 12.17
CA TRP A 95 16.05 18.34 11.99
C TRP A 95 16.85 17.13 11.47
N CYS A 96 17.55 17.29 10.35
CA CYS A 96 18.50 16.28 9.87
C CYS A 96 19.93 16.70 10.19
N GLY A 97 20.67 15.86 10.94
CA GLY A 97 22.09 16.12 11.23
C GLY A 97 23.00 16.08 9.99
N CYS A 98 22.60 15.36 8.93
CA CYS A 98 23.34 15.28 7.68
C CYS A 98 23.08 16.49 6.77
N CYS A 99 21.81 16.84 6.52
CA CYS A 99 21.44 18.01 5.70
C CYS A 99 21.67 19.35 6.43
N ARG A 100 21.69 19.34 7.77
CA ARG A 100 21.87 20.52 8.64
C ARG A 100 20.76 21.58 8.53
N HIS A 101 19.56 21.16 8.18
CA HIS A 101 18.35 21.98 8.17
C HIS A 101 17.11 21.14 8.46
N GLU A 102 15.94 21.80 8.54
CA GLU A 102 14.64 21.13 8.64
C GLU A 102 14.29 20.40 7.35
N VAL A 103 13.88 19.14 7.48
CA VAL A 103 13.51 18.25 6.38
C VAL A 103 12.18 17.56 6.69
N THR A 104 11.59 16.99 5.65
CA THR A 104 10.47 16.08 5.78
C THR A 104 10.93 14.68 6.17
N ILE A 105 10.30 14.08 7.17
CA ILE A 105 10.48 12.68 7.54
C ILE A 105 9.59 11.77 6.69
N THR A 106 10.17 10.69 6.19
CA THR A 106 9.48 9.63 5.43
C THR A 106 9.70 8.28 6.09
N ASN A 107 8.89 7.27 5.73
CA ASN A 107 9.01 5.89 6.24
C ASN A 107 9.14 5.83 7.77
N PHE A 108 8.33 6.63 8.47
CA PHE A 108 8.47 6.78 9.92
C PHE A 108 7.67 5.74 10.69
N SER A 109 8.02 5.58 11.95
CA SER A 109 7.36 4.73 12.94
C SER A 109 7.20 5.54 14.22
N GLY A 110 6.25 5.16 15.06
CA GLY A 110 5.94 5.89 16.29
C GLY A 110 5.91 4.98 17.50
N THR A 111 6.62 5.36 18.56
CA THR A 111 6.62 4.65 19.84
C THR A 111 6.47 5.63 20.99
N ILE A 112 5.82 5.19 22.08
CA ILE A 112 5.81 5.96 23.32
C ILE A 112 7.06 5.62 24.12
N LYS A 113 7.79 6.65 24.55
CA LYS A 113 8.91 6.56 25.49
C LYS A 113 8.57 7.41 26.70
N GLY A 114 8.23 6.76 27.82
CA GLY A 114 7.75 7.47 29.01
C GLY A 114 6.43 8.19 28.71
N ARG A 115 6.45 9.53 28.74
CA ARG A 115 5.31 10.38 28.37
C ARG A 115 5.45 11.02 27.01
N ASP A 116 6.47 10.68 26.21
CA ASP A 116 6.71 11.34 24.94
C ASP A 116 6.43 10.41 23.76
N LEU A 117 5.94 10.99 22.67
CA LEU A 117 5.79 10.30 21.40
C LEU A 117 7.05 10.53 20.58
N LEU A 118 7.81 9.44 20.37
CA LEU A 118 9.00 9.42 19.54
C LEU A 118 8.65 8.90 18.15
N LEU A 119 8.89 9.73 17.13
CA LEU A 119 8.84 9.36 15.73
C LEU A 119 10.26 9.08 15.23
N VAL A 120 10.47 7.93 14.57
CA VAL A 120 11.76 7.55 13.97
C VAL A 120 11.53 7.16 12.52
N GLY A 121 12.33 7.69 11.60
CA GLY A 121 12.16 7.48 10.17
C GLY A 121 13.38 7.94 9.37
N LYS A 122 13.15 8.25 8.10
CA LYS A 122 14.19 8.62 7.14
C LYS A 122 14.05 10.07 6.70
N CYS A 123 15.18 10.73 6.44
CA CYS A 123 15.19 12.02 5.76
C CYS A 123 14.73 11.85 4.31
N ALA A 124 13.84 12.72 3.84
CA ALA A 124 13.39 12.71 2.44
C ALA A 124 14.52 12.99 1.43
N GLU A 125 15.56 13.71 1.83
CA GLU A 125 16.63 14.17 0.93
C GLU A 125 17.86 13.25 0.95
N CYS A 126 18.42 12.98 2.13
CA CYS A 126 19.65 12.20 2.28
C CYS A 126 19.40 10.75 2.69
N HIS A 127 18.15 10.37 2.97
CA HIS A 127 17.75 9.04 3.44
C HIS A 127 18.44 8.58 4.74
N GLY A 128 19.12 9.49 5.44
CA GLY A 128 19.69 9.26 6.76
C GLY A 128 18.62 9.09 7.84
N ASP A 129 19.00 8.47 8.95
CA ASP A 129 18.11 8.30 10.10
C ASP A 129 17.82 9.65 10.76
N VAL A 130 16.53 9.92 10.99
CA VAL A 130 16.05 11.11 11.68
C VAL A 130 14.98 10.74 12.70
N ALA A 131 14.83 11.58 13.72
CA ALA A 131 13.83 11.39 14.75
C ALA A 131 13.20 12.71 15.16
N ARG A 132 11.93 12.66 15.59
CA ARG A 132 11.18 13.80 16.13
C ARG A 132 10.52 13.38 17.44
N VAL A 133 10.68 14.16 18.48
CA VAL A 133 10.01 13.98 19.78
C VAL A 133 8.84 14.94 19.88
N ILE A 134 7.71 14.43 20.37
CA ILE A 134 6.51 15.21 20.70
C ILE A 134 6.26 15.00 22.20
N GLU A 135 6.46 16.07 22.97
CA GLU A 135 6.37 16.05 24.43
C GLU A 135 4.96 15.75 24.93
N GLY A 136 4.87 15.00 26.04
CA GLY A 136 3.62 14.76 26.77
C GLY A 136 3.26 15.91 27.66
N ALA A 137 2.03 16.41 27.51
CA ALA A 137 1.39 17.24 28.52
C ALA A 137 1.21 16.48 29.85
#